data_AF-A0A1X1YIL2-F1
#
_entry.id   AF-A0A1X1YIL2-F1
#
_cell.length_a   1.000
_cell.length_b   1.000
_cell.length_c   1.000
_cell.angle_alpha   90.00
_cell.angle_beta   90.00
_cell.angle_gamma   90.00
#
_symmetry.space_group_name_H-M   'P 1'
#
loop_
_entity.id
_entity.type
_entity.pdbx_description
1 polymer ?
#
loop_
_entity_poly.entity_id
_entity_poly.type
_entity_poly.pdbx_seq_one_letter_code
_entity_poly.pdbx_strand_id
1 'polypeptide(L)' 'MREQGYRPVQIWVPDVRSAEFAATARREALALAAADRSSDDMEFVEAIADSAADE' A
#
# COMPACT_ATOMS: atom_id res chain seq x y z
N MET A 1 -13.28 -12.34 -13.93
CA MET A 1 -13.67 -11.69 -12.65
C MET A 1 -14.87 -12.39 -12.02
N ARG A 2 -16.11 -12.19 -12.47
CA ARG A 2 -17.28 -12.87 -11.86
C ARG A 2 -17.30 -14.38 -12.10
N GLU A 3 -16.89 -14.82 -13.29
CA GLU A 3 -16.81 -16.25 -13.66
C GLU A 3 -15.65 -16.99 -12.97
N GLN A 4 -14.68 -16.25 -12.41
CA GLN A 4 -13.59 -16.79 -11.60
C GLN A 4 -13.94 -16.83 -10.10
N GLY A 5 -15.21 -16.60 -9.74
CA GLY A 5 -15.69 -16.66 -8.36
C GLY A 5 -15.50 -15.38 -7.53
N TYR A 6 -14.89 -14.32 -8.08
CA TYR A 6 -14.72 -13.06 -7.35
C TYR A 6 -16.04 -12.31 -7.18
N ARG A 7 -16.27 -11.81 -5.95
CA ARG A 7 -17.42 -10.94 -5.63
C ARG A 7 -16.97 -9.48 -5.51
N PRO A 8 -17.60 -8.55 -6.25
CA PRO A 8 -17.29 -7.14 -6.08
C PRO A 8 -17.79 -6.64 -4.73
N VAL A 9 -16.90 -5.93 -4.02
CA VAL A 9 -17.21 -5.18 -2.80
C VAL A 9 -17.18 -3.70 -3.14
N GLN A 10 -18.18 -2.98 -2.64
CA GLN A 10 -18.24 -1.53 -2.73
C GLN A 10 -17.95 -0.97 -1.34
N ILE A 11 -16.99 -0.07 -1.28
CA ILE A 11 -16.63 0.66 -0.06
C ILE A 11 -16.77 2.15 -0.35
N TRP A 12 -17.17 2.90 0.67
CA TRP A 12 -17.21 4.34 0.58
C TRP A 12 -15.79 4.90 0.77
N VAL A 13 -15.40 5.82 -0.10
CA VAL A 13 -14.09 6.48 -0.08
C VAL A 13 -14.32 7.98 0.03
N PRO A 14 -13.52 8.71 0.84
CA PRO A 14 -13.57 10.16 0.89
C PRO A 14 -13.28 10.81 -0.48
N ASP A 15 -13.62 12.09 -0.63
CA ASP A 15 -13.35 12.83 -1.87
C ASP A 15 -11.84 13.01 -2.10
N VAL A 16 -11.30 12.14 -2.94
CA VAL A 16 -9.89 12.10 -3.33
C VAL A 16 -9.44 13.29 -4.19
N ARG A 17 -10.37 14.14 -4.65
CA ARG A 17 -10.07 15.33 -5.46
C ARG A 17 -9.91 16.59 -4.61
N SER A 18 -10.27 16.53 -3.33
CA SER A 18 -10.12 17.67 -2.43
C SER A 18 -8.63 17.99 -2.17
N ALA A 19 -8.31 19.28 -2.05
CA ALA A 19 -6.96 19.71 -1.72
C ALA A 19 -6.51 19.23 -0.32
N GLU A 20 -7.45 19.09 0.61
CA GLU A 20 -7.22 18.56 1.95
C GLU A 20 -6.79 17.08 1.91
N PHE A 21 -7.46 16.27 1.08
CA PHE A 21 -7.07 14.87 0.88
C PHE A 21 -5.64 14.79 0.34
N ALA A 22 -5.30 15.60 -0.67
CA ALA A 22 -3.95 15.62 -1.24
C ALA A 22 -2.89 16.04 -0.21
N ALA A 23 -3.17 17.04 0.62
CA ALA A 23 -2.25 17.49 1.67
C ALA A 23 -2.02 16.41 2.74
N THR A 24 -3.09 15.74 3.18
CA THR A 24 -3.01 14.65 4.15
C THR A 24 -2.29 13.44 3.57
N ALA A 25 -2.68 12.99 2.38
CA ALA A 25 -2.03 11.87 1.70
C ALA A 25 -0.53 12.09 1.54
N ARG A 26 -0.11 13.30 1.17
CA ARG A 26 1.31 13.66 1.09
C ARG A 26 2.01 13.57 2.44
N ARG A 27 1.41 14.11 3.50
CA ARG A 27 1.99 14.09 4.85
C ARG A 27 2.15 12.65 5.35
N GLU A 28 1.11 11.84 5.24
CA GLU A 28 1.12 10.45 5.68
C GLU A 28 2.09 9.59 4.86
N ALA A 29 2.16 9.78 3.53
CA ALA A 29 3.12 9.07 2.69
C ALA A 29 4.57 9.38 3.09
N LEU A 30 4.88 10.64 3.43
CA LEU A 30 6.21 11.02 3.91
C LEU A 30 6.53 10.41 5.29
N ALA A 31 5.55 10.39 6.19
CA ALA A 31 5.69 9.76 7.50
C ALA A 31 5.94 8.26 7.37
N LEU A 32 5.17 7.58 6.52
CA LEU A 32 5.33 6.16 6.23
C LEU A 32 6.70 5.88 5.62
N ALA A 33 7.12 6.62 4.59
CA ALA A 33 8.44 6.45 3.99
C ALA A 33 9.59 6.69 4.98
N ALA A 34 9.40 7.58 5.96
CA ALA A 34 10.38 7.78 7.03
C ALA A 34 10.40 6.62 8.04
N ALA A 35 9.24 6.09 8.40
CA ALA A 35 9.12 4.93 9.28
C ALA A 35 9.67 3.65 8.62
N ASP A 36 9.38 3.46 7.33
CA ASP A 36 9.86 2.36 6.51
C ASP A 36 11.39 2.27 6.47
N ARG A 37 12.05 3.41 6.29
CA ARG A 37 13.52 3.51 6.38
C ARG A 37 14.10 3.19 7.78
N SER A 38 13.26 3.12 8.80
CA SER A 38 13.66 2.83 10.17
C SER A 38 13.25 1.45 10.67
N SER A 39 12.51 0.67 9.86
CA SER A 39 12.02 -0.65 10.23
C SER A 39 12.74 -1.74 9.41
N ASP A 40 13.16 -2.82 10.08
CA ASP A 40 13.76 -4.01 9.44
C ASP A 40 12.74 -4.80 8.58
N ASP A 41 11.47 -4.39 8.58
CA ASP A 41 10.38 -5.04 7.84
C ASP A 41 10.66 -5.08 6.33
N MET A 42 11.32 -4.06 5.78
CA MET A 42 11.68 -4.04 4.36
C MET A 42 12.76 -5.07 4.02
N GLU A 43 13.72 -5.32 4.91
CA GLU A 43 14.73 -6.36 4.71
C GLU A 43 14.09 -7.75 4.71
N PHE A 44 13.11 -7.97 5.60
CA PHE A 44 12.33 -9.20 5.63
C PHE A 44 11.49 -9.42 4.36
N VAL A 45 10.79 -8.38 3.89
CA VAL A 45 9.98 -8.45 2.66
C VAL A 45 10.87 -8.71 1.44
N GLU A 46 12.03 -8.06 1.35
CA GLU A 46 12.99 -8.25 0.27
C GLU A 46 13.56 -9.67 0.27
N ALA A 47 13.91 -10.22 1.45
CA ALA A 47 14.39 -11.59 1.59
C ALA A 47 13.36 -12.65 1.13
N ILE A 48 12.07 -12.44 1.43
CA ILE A 48 11.01 -13.34 0.94
C ILE A 48 10.83 -13.17 -0.57
N ALA A 49 10.81 -11.95 -1.08
CA ALA A 49 10.63 -11.68 -2.50
C ALA A 49 11.75 -12.30 -3.36
N ASP A 50 13.00 -12.23 -2.89
CA ASP A 50 14.16 -12.83 -3.54
C ASP A 50 14.05 -14.37 -3.56
N SER A 51 13.68 -14.97 -2.42
CA SER A 51 13.46 -16.42 -2.34
C SER A 51 12.33 -16.94 -3.24
N ALA A 52 11.33 -16.10 -3.54
CA ALA A 52 10.21 -16.45 -4.41
C ALA A 52 10.49 -16.21 -5.90
N ALA A 53 11.54 -15.46 -6.23
CA ALA A 53 11.96 -15.19 -7.61
C ALA A 53 12.93 -16.27 -8.16
N ASP A 54 13.58 -17.02 -7.28
CA ASP A 54 14.44 -18.17 -7.59
C ASP A 54 13.67 -19.51 -7.75
N GLU A 55 12.34 -19.50 -7.65
CA GLU A 55 11.42 -20.63 -7.92
C GLU A 55 10.67 -20.47 -9.26
#